data_AF-A0A537JPI9-F1
#
_entry.id   AF-A0A537JPI9-F1
#
_cell.length_a   1.000
_cell.length_b   1.000
_cell.length_c   1.000
_cell.angle_alpha   90.00
_cell.angle_beta   90.00
_cell.angle_gamma   90.00
#
_symmetry.space_group_name_H-M   'P 1'
#
loop_
_entity.id
_entity.type
_entity.pdbx_description
1 polymer ?
#
loop_
_entity_poly.entity_id
_entity_poly.type
_entity_poly.pdbx_seq_one_letter_code
_entity_poly.pdbx_strand_id
1 'polypeptide(L)'
;MIVGTEPGNSVCKNPFIQKYHRAIFYTAWLLLALIQSRYTELLDDEAYYWVYSHFLDWGYFDHPPMIALLIRLGYGVLHNELGVRLLPLLMNLFSLVIIEKLIVKKNPFLFYAICLSLAVLQISGFVAVPDTPLIFFTAIFFWFYKKFISNFSIAYAFLLGIGTALLLYSKYHGVLIILFTLLSNIKLFTKYQTYIAGVVALLLFTPHLWWQCQHDWVSFRYQLFENKV
;
A
#
# COMPACT_ATOMS: atom_id res chain seq x y z
N MET A 1 22.01 28.80 47.55
CA MET A 1 22.18 29.25 46.15
C MET A 1 23.09 28.24 45.46
N ILE A 2 22.51 27.19 44.89
CA ILE A 2 23.24 26.23 44.02
C ILE A 2 22.45 26.24 42.72
N VAL A 3 23.02 26.90 41.71
CA VAL A 3 22.48 26.92 40.34
C VAL A 3 22.91 25.61 39.70
N GLY A 4 21.96 24.68 39.54
CA GLY A 4 22.15 23.49 38.73
C GLY A 4 22.18 23.88 37.26
N THR A 5 23.35 23.79 36.65
CA THR A 5 23.51 23.89 35.19
C THR A 5 23.06 22.57 34.56
N GLU A 6 21.95 22.60 33.82
CA GLU A 6 21.60 21.50 32.92
C GLU A 6 22.68 21.38 31.84
N PRO A 7 23.27 20.18 31.60
CA PRO A 7 24.19 20.01 30.50
C PRO A 7 23.38 20.06 29.20
N GLY A 8 23.58 21.15 28.46
CA GLY A 8 23.09 21.31 27.10
C GLY A 8 23.53 20.14 26.23
N ASN A 9 22.58 19.28 25.91
CA ASN A 9 22.78 18.13 25.05
C ASN A 9 22.82 18.61 23.58
N SER A 10 23.84 19.38 23.22
CA SER A 10 24.16 19.73 21.83
C SER A 10 24.80 18.51 21.17
N VAL A 11 23.97 17.49 20.91
CA VAL A 11 24.34 16.45 19.94
C VAL A 11 24.70 17.19 18.65
N CYS A 12 25.98 17.21 18.31
CA CYS A 12 26.51 17.75 17.06
C CYS A 12 25.83 17.04 15.89
N LYS A 13 24.67 17.52 15.47
CA LYS A 13 23.95 17.01 14.30
C LYS A 13 24.73 17.50 13.09
N ASN A 14 25.33 16.57 12.36
CA ASN A 14 26.01 16.90 11.10
C ASN A 14 25.03 17.65 10.18
N PRO A 15 25.31 18.92 9.82
CA PRO A 15 24.36 19.78 9.10
C PRO A 15 24.03 19.21 7.71
N PHE A 16 24.93 18.42 7.12
CA PHE A 16 24.69 17.72 5.86
C PHE A 16 23.60 16.64 6.01
N ILE A 17 23.73 15.79 7.03
CA ILE A 17 22.76 14.72 7.31
C ILE A 17 21.40 15.35 7.63
N GLN A 18 21.37 16.44 8.40
CA GLN A 18 20.12 17.11 8.73
C GLN A 18 19.41 17.69 7.49
N LYS A 19 20.16 18.15 6.49
CA LYS A 19 19.58 18.63 5.23
C LYS A 19 19.14 17.50 4.30
N TYR A 20 19.92 16.43 4.17
CA TYR A 20 19.72 15.38 3.15
C TYR A 20 19.18 14.05 3.68
N HIS A 21 18.89 13.93 4.97
CA HIS A 21 18.43 12.68 5.62
C HIS A 21 17.30 11.96 4.86
N ARG A 22 16.30 12.68 4.34
CA ARG A 22 15.21 12.09 3.54
C ARG A 22 15.71 11.42 2.28
N ALA A 23 16.50 12.14 1.48
CA ALA A 23 17.03 11.61 0.24
C ALA A 23 17.94 10.41 0.51
N ILE A 24 18.80 10.50 1.54
CA ILE A 24 19.67 9.40 1.94
C ILE A 24 18.85 8.16 2.33
N PHE A 25 17.82 8.33 3.17
CA PHE A 25 16.99 7.22 3.63
C PHE A 25 16.25 6.52 2.48
N TYR A 26 15.50 7.27 1.67
CA TYR A 26 14.70 6.69 0.59
C TYR A 26 15.57 6.11 -0.54
N THR A 27 16.71 6.74 -0.85
CA THR A 27 17.67 6.19 -1.82
C THR A 27 18.31 4.92 -1.28
N ALA A 28 18.73 4.88 -0.01
CA ALA A 28 19.28 3.66 0.59
C ALA A 28 18.25 2.53 0.61
N TRP A 29 16.99 2.83 0.98
CA TRP A 29 15.88 1.87 0.95
C TRP A 29 15.67 1.29 -0.45
N LEU A 30 15.60 2.15 -1.46
CA LEU A 30 15.45 1.77 -2.85
C LEU A 30 16.62 0.92 -3.34
N LEU A 31 17.86 1.32 -3.06
CA LEU A 31 19.06 0.59 -3.49
C LEU A 31 19.14 -0.81 -2.86
N LEU A 32 18.86 -0.92 -1.56
CA LEU A 32 18.83 -2.22 -0.87
C LEU A 32 17.77 -3.13 -1.49
N ALA A 33 16.55 -2.61 -1.72
CA ALA A 33 15.47 -3.37 -2.33
C ALA A 33 15.80 -3.80 -3.77
N LEU A 34 16.47 -2.94 -4.57
CA LEU A 34 16.89 -3.27 -5.93
C LEU A 34 17.97 -4.36 -5.95
N ILE A 35 18.96 -4.26 -5.07
CA ILE A 35 20.02 -5.27 -4.92
C ILE A 35 19.37 -6.59 -4.55
N GLN A 36 18.54 -6.61 -3.51
CA GLN A 36 17.87 -7.82 -3.07
C GLN A 36 17.00 -8.43 -4.18
N SER A 37 16.13 -7.63 -4.80
CA SER A 37 15.25 -8.07 -5.88
C SER A 37 15.99 -8.67 -7.08
N ARG A 38 17.23 -8.23 -7.34
CA ARG A 38 18.05 -8.72 -8.46
C ARG A 38 18.79 -10.02 -8.13
N TYR A 39 19.21 -10.20 -6.88
CA TYR A 39 20.09 -11.31 -6.49
C TYR A 39 19.36 -12.44 -5.75
N THR A 40 18.08 -12.28 -5.43
CA THR A 40 17.26 -13.36 -4.88
C THR A 40 16.41 -14.01 -5.98
N GLU A 41 16.33 -15.34 -5.97
CA GLU A 41 15.38 -16.08 -6.81
C GLU A 41 13.93 -15.82 -6.37
N LEU A 42 12.97 -16.18 -7.22
CA LEU A 42 11.54 -16.05 -6.88
C LEU A 42 11.16 -17.01 -5.75
N LEU A 43 10.42 -16.49 -4.79
CA LEU A 43 9.75 -17.32 -3.78
C LEU A 43 8.54 -18.02 -4.40
N ASP A 44 8.06 -19.09 -3.77
CA ASP A 44 6.92 -19.89 -4.25
C ASP A 44 5.69 -19.02 -4.54
N ASP A 45 5.35 -18.11 -3.61
CA ASP A 45 4.25 -17.17 -3.77
C ASP A 45 4.44 -16.24 -4.98
N GLU A 46 5.67 -15.77 -5.23
CA GLU A 46 5.96 -14.87 -6.35
C GLU A 46 5.88 -15.60 -7.69
N ALA A 47 6.36 -16.84 -7.74
CA ALA A 47 6.22 -17.70 -8.91
C ALA A 47 4.74 -17.96 -9.22
N TYR A 48 3.92 -18.18 -8.18
CA TYR A 48 2.47 -18.32 -8.31
C TYR A 48 1.81 -17.06 -8.91
N TYR A 49 2.08 -15.87 -8.37
CA TYR A 49 1.51 -14.62 -8.91
C TYR A 49 2.12 -14.23 -10.27
N TRP A 50 3.33 -14.69 -10.58
CA TRP A 50 3.90 -14.53 -11.91
C TRP A 50 3.11 -15.32 -12.95
N VAL A 51 2.64 -16.53 -12.65
CA VAL A 51 1.73 -17.28 -13.54
C VAL A 51 0.43 -16.52 -13.77
N TYR A 52 -0.16 -15.90 -12.74
CA TYR A 52 -1.33 -15.04 -12.91
C TYR A 52 -1.08 -13.90 -13.90
N SER A 53 0.12 -13.31 -13.87
CA SER A 53 0.49 -12.21 -14.78
C SER A 53 0.50 -12.61 -16.26
N HIS A 54 0.64 -13.91 -16.58
CA HIS A 54 0.53 -14.42 -17.93
C HIS A 54 -0.91 -14.51 -18.43
N PHE A 55 -1.85 -14.72 -17.52
CA PHE A 55 -3.27 -14.88 -17.80
C PHE A 55 -4.04 -13.78 -17.05
N LEU A 56 -3.90 -12.54 -17.53
CA LEU A 56 -4.60 -11.41 -16.92
C LEU A 56 -6.11 -11.58 -17.03
N ASP A 57 -6.77 -11.57 -15.88
CA ASP A 57 -8.22 -11.58 -15.77
C ASP A 57 -8.66 -10.62 -14.64
N TRP A 58 -9.96 -10.46 -14.46
CA TRP A 58 -10.53 -9.56 -13.46
C TRP A 58 -10.48 -10.12 -12.04
N GLY A 59 -10.08 -11.36 -11.83
CA GLY A 59 -9.88 -12.00 -10.53
C GLY A 59 -9.16 -13.34 -10.67
N TYR A 60 -8.75 -13.90 -9.53
CA TYR A 60 -8.06 -15.19 -9.47
C TYR A 60 -8.58 -16.03 -8.30
N PHE A 61 -8.11 -17.28 -8.19
CA PHE A 61 -8.59 -18.24 -7.19
C PHE A 61 -8.58 -17.70 -5.76
N ASP A 62 -7.57 -16.93 -5.37
CA ASP A 62 -7.34 -16.50 -3.99
C ASP A 62 -7.30 -14.97 -3.83
N HIS A 63 -6.99 -14.22 -4.89
CA HIS A 63 -6.77 -12.78 -4.83
C HIS A 63 -7.42 -11.98 -5.98
N PRO A 64 -7.66 -10.67 -5.80
CA PRO A 64 -8.03 -9.80 -6.90
C PRO A 64 -6.80 -9.44 -7.77
N PRO A 65 -6.99 -8.82 -8.95
CA PRO A 65 -6.01 -8.86 -10.04
C PRO A 65 -4.83 -7.89 -9.95
N MET A 66 -4.77 -7.00 -8.96
CA MET A 66 -3.78 -5.92 -8.95
C MET A 66 -2.34 -6.44 -8.96
N ILE A 67 -2.01 -7.48 -8.18
CA ILE A 67 -0.62 -7.98 -8.14
C ILE A 67 -0.20 -8.55 -9.50
N ALA A 68 -1.08 -9.29 -10.17
CA ALA A 68 -0.81 -9.88 -11.48
C ALA A 68 -0.59 -8.78 -12.54
N LEU A 69 -1.40 -7.72 -12.50
CA LEU A 69 -1.23 -6.56 -13.38
C LEU A 69 0.11 -5.86 -13.15
N LEU A 70 0.50 -5.66 -11.89
CA LEU A 70 1.77 -5.00 -11.55
C LEU A 70 2.97 -5.85 -12.00
N ILE A 71 2.92 -7.16 -11.79
CA ILE A 71 3.96 -8.08 -12.26
C ILE A 71 4.04 -8.05 -13.78
N ARG A 72 2.91 -8.11 -14.50
CA ARG A 72 2.89 -8.08 -15.97
C ARG A 72 3.56 -6.82 -16.53
N LEU A 73 3.24 -5.67 -15.96
CA LEU A 73 3.81 -4.39 -16.39
C LEU A 73 5.32 -4.30 -16.07
N GLY A 74 5.74 -4.75 -14.88
CA GLY A 74 7.16 -4.74 -14.50
C GLY A 74 8.00 -5.73 -15.34
N TYR A 75 7.49 -6.95 -15.53
CA TYR A 75 8.14 -8.00 -16.30
C TYR A 75 8.24 -7.65 -17.80
N GLY A 76 7.30 -6.86 -18.33
CA GLY A 76 7.38 -6.33 -19.68
C GLY A 76 8.51 -5.32 -19.91
N VAL A 77 9.04 -4.70 -18.84
CA VAL A 77 10.23 -3.83 -18.92
C VAL A 77 11.51 -4.66 -18.77
N LEU A 78 11.51 -5.62 -17.84
CA LEU A 78 12.66 -6.46 -17.53
C LEU A 78 12.22 -7.93 -17.40
N HIS A 79 12.67 -8.79 -18.30
CA HIS A 79 12.30 -10.20 -18.32
C HIS A 79 13.16 -11.03 -17.34
N ASN A 80 13.16 -10.66 -16.05
CA ASN A 80 13.85 -11.33 -14.95
C ASN A 80 13.12 -11.09 -13.61
N GLU A 81 13.67 -11.62 -12.53
CA GLU A 81 13.13 -11.54 -11.16
C GLU A 81 12.92 -10.08 -10.70
N LEU A 82 13.83 -9.19 -11.07
CA LEU A 82 13.70 -7.77 -10.76
C LEU A 82 12.51 -7.14 -11.49
N GLY A 83 12.19 -7.57 -12.70
CA GLY A 83 11.00 -7.11 -13.41
C GLY A 83 9.70 -7.50 -12.72
N VAL A 84 9.63 -8.72 -12.17
CA VAL A 84 8.48 -9.18 -11.37
C VAL A 84 8.25 -8.25 -10.17
N ARG A 85 9.34 -7.83 -9.52
CA ARG A 85 9.31 -7.04 -8.28
C ARG A 85 9.32 -5.53 -8.52
N LEU A 86 9.57 -5.06 -9.74
CA LEU A 86 9.84 -3.65 -10.03
C LEU A 86 8.71 -2.70 -9.55
N LEU A 87 7.47 -2.98 -9.95
CA LEU A 87 6.33 -2.14 -9.56
C LEU A 87 5.93 -2.31 -8.08
N PRO A 88 5.85 -3.53 -7.52
CA PRO A 88 5.67 -3.71 -6.07
C PRO A 88 6.71 -2.94 -5.24
N LEU A 89 7.99 -3.01 -5.62
CA LEU A 89 9.07 -2.28 -4.96
C LEU A 89 8.85 -0.76 -4.99
N LEU A 90 8.48 -0.21 -6.15
CA LEU A 90 8.17 1.22 -6.25
C LEU A 90 6.94 1.60 -5.40
N MET A 91 5.91 0.75 -5.37
CA MET A 91 4.75 0.94 -4.50
C MET A 91 5.15 0.94 -3.02
N ASN A 92 6.04 0.05 -2.59
CA ASN A 92 6.56 0.05 -1.22
C ASN A 92 7.25 1.38 -0.89
N LEU A 93 8.16 1.85 -1.76
CA LEU A 93 8.85 3.12 -1.58
C LEU A 93 7.88 4.29 -1.47
N PHE A 94 6.93 4.40 -2.40
CA PHE A 94 5.95 5.47 -2.39
C PHE A 94 4.99 5.39 -1.21
N SER A 95 4.68 4.18 -0.72
CA SER A 95 3.90 3.98 0.51
C SER A 95 4.57 4.68 1.68
N LEU A 96 5.87 4.46 1.88
CA LEU A 96 6.62 5.09 2.97
C LEU A 96 6.60 6.62 2.86
N VAL A 97 6.78 7.16 1.65
CA VAL A 97 6.73 8.60 1.39
C VAL A 97 5.34 9.20 1.70
N ILE A 98 4.27 8.50 1.33
CA ILE A 98 2.89 8.95 1.61
C ILE A 98 2.61 8.88 3.10
N ILE A 99 2.98 7.79 3.77
CA ILE A 99 2.81 7.60 5.21
C ILE A 99 3.57 8.69 5.99
N GLU A 100 4.81 9.01 5.61
CA GLU A 100 5.58 10.11 6.23
C GLU A 100 4.86 11.47 6.11
N LYS A 101 4.10 11.69 5.03
CA LYS A 101 3.30 12.91 4.82
C LYS A 101 1.98 12.91 5.59
N LEU A 102 1.43 11.74 5.89
CA LEU A 102 0.17 11.61 6.62
C LEU A 102 0.34 11.85 8.12
N ILE A 103 1.45 11.36 8.68
CA ILE A 103 1.75 11.43 10.11
C ILE A 103 2.17 12.86 10.51
N VAL A 104 1.73 13.30 11.71
CA VAL A 104 2.18 14.55 12.30
C VAL A 104 3.64 14.42 12.74
N LYS A 105 4.51 15.23 12.16
CA LYS A 105 5.97 15.10 12.31
C LYS A 105 6.43 15.59 13.69
N LYS A 106 6.79 14.67 14.58
CA LYS A 106 7.55 14.97 15.80
C LYS A 106 9.06 14.87 15.57
N ASN A 107 9.53 13.81 14.92
CA ASN A 107 10.94 13.60 14.58
C ASN A 107 11.08 12.65 13.37
N PRO A 108 11.70 13.07 12.25
CA PRO A 108 11.87 12.20 11.07
C PRO A 108 12.78 10.98 11.35
N PHE A 109 13.74 11.08 12.25
CA PHE A 109 14.63 9.96 12.59
C PHE A 109 13.89 8.85 13.35
N LEU A 110 12.88 9.19 14.16
CA LEU A 110 12.04 8.21 14.82
C LEU A 110 11.21 7.42 13.80
N PHE A 111 10.70 8.09 12.78
CA PHE A 111 9.99 7.43 11.68
C PHE A 111 10.90 6.43 10.97
N TYR A 112 12.14 6.82 10.63
CA TYR A 112 13.10 5.90 10.01
C TYR A 112 13.43 4.69 10.89
N ALA A 113 13.62 4.91 12.19
CA ALA A 113 13.88 3.82 13.14
C ALA A 113 12.71 2.82 13.19
N ILE A 114 11.47 3.32 13.19
CA ILE A 114 10.27 2.47 13.15
C ILE A 114 10.23 1.70 11.82
N CYS A 115 10.40 2.37 10.68
CA CYS A 115 10.42 1.70 9.38
C CYS A 115 11.48 0.60 9.29
N LEU A 116 12.68 0.86 9.80
CA LEU A 116 13.77 -0.12 9.84
C LEU A 116 13.50 -1.26 10.83
N SER A 117 12.77 -1.04 11.91
CA SER A 117 12.40 -2.11 12.86
C SER A 117 11.30 -3.05 12.35
N LEU A 118 10.49 -2.60 11.39
CA LEU A 118 9.36 -3.37 10.88
C LEU A 118 9.83 -4.29 9.74
N ALA A 119 10.13 -5.54 10.09
CA ALA A 119 10.54 -6.57 9.13
C ALA A 119 9.56 -6.71 7.95
N VAL A 120 8.25 -6.61 8.22
CA VAL A 120 7.20 -6.66 7.19
C VAL A 120 7.39 -5.59 6.12
N LEU A 121 7.78 -4.36 6.49
CA LEU A 121 8.00 -3.30 5.52
C LEU A 121 9.21 -3.55 4.64
N GLN A 122 10.26 -4.16 5.20
CA GLN A 122 11.46 -4.54 4.45
C GLN A 122 11.16 -5.69 3.48
N ILE A 123 10.48 -6.74 3.95
CA ILE A 123 10.11 -7.91 3.13
C ILE A 123 9.17 -7.50 1.99
N SER A 124 8.16 -6.69 2.30
CA SER A 124 7.26 -6.12 1.28
C SER A 124 7.98 -5.20 0.28
N GLY A 125 9.23 -4.80 0.56
CA GLY A 125 10.05 -3.95 -0.30
C GLY A 125 10.68 -4.69 -1.48
N PHE A 126 10.83 -6.02 -1.40
CA PHE A 126 11.42 -6.81 -2.48
C PHE A 126 10.63 -8.06 -2.86
N VAL A 127 9.54 -8.39 -2.16
CA VAL A 127 8.68 -9.54 -2.50
C VAL A 127 7.43 -9.07 -3.27
N ALA A 128 7.16 -9.71 -4.41
CA ALA A 128 5.99 -9.44 -5.25
C ALA A 128 4.73 -10.17 -4.76
N VAL A 129 4.15 -9.69 -3.66
CA VAL A 129 2.92 -10.23 -3.05
C VAL A 129 1.79 -9.20 -2.98
N PRO A 130 0.51 -9.62 -2.88
CA PRO A 130 -0.65 -8.73 -2.76
C PRO A 130 -0.63 -7.73 -1.59
N ASP A 131 0.17 -7.99 -0.55
CA ASP A 131 0.28 -7.10 0.61
C ASP A 131 0.96 -5.76 0.27
N THR A 132 1.89 -5.76 -0.69
CA THR A 132 2.58 -4.56 -1.13
C THR A 132 1.65 -3.52 -1.78
N PRO A 133 0.82 -3.86 -2.80
CA PRO A 133 -0.18 -2.94 -3.31
C PRO A 133 -1.24 -2.60 -2.25
N LEU A 134 -1.63 -3.53 -1.37
CA LEU A 134 -2.58 -3.24 -0.29
C LEU A 134 -2.08 -2.09 0.61
N ILE A 135 -0.83 -2.14 1.07
CA ILE A 135 -0.24 -1.08 1.92
C ILE A 135 -0.21 0.26 1.16
N PHE A 136 0.16 0.23 -0.12
CA PHE A 136 0.22 1.42 -0.96
C PHE A 136 -1.15 2.08 -1.16
N PHE A 137 -2.15 1.32 -1.59
CA PHE A 137 -3.48 1.86 -1.79
C PHE A 137 -4.17 2.21 -0.48
N THR A 138 -3.79 1.60 0.64
CA THR A 138 -4.22 2.04 1.98
C THR A 138 -3.68 3.44 2.29
N ALA A 139 -2.40 3.70 2.00
CA ALA A 139 -1.82 5.02 2.18
C ALA A 139 -2.50 6.08 1.27
N ILE A 140 -2.78 5.73 0.01
CA ILE A 140 -3.54 6.60 -0.91
C ILE A 140 -4.96 6.84 -0.39
N PHE A 141 -5.66 5.79 0.05
CA PHE A 141 -7.01 5.88 0.60
C PHE A 141 -7.04 6.85 1.78
N PHE A 142 -6.14 6.72 2.75
CA PHE A 142 -6.06 7.65 3.88
C PHE A 142 -5.67 9.08 3.46
N TRP A 143 -4.88 9.24 2.41
CA TRP A 143 -4.56 10.56 1.87
C TRP A 143 -5.78 11.26 1.26
N PHE A 144 -6.57 10.55 0.45
CA PHE A 144 -7.83 11.09 -0.07
C PHE A 144 -8.87 11.28 1.03
N TYR A 145 -8.96 10.36 1.99
CA TYR A 145 -9.84 10.48 3.15
C TYR A 145 -9.54 11.75 3.97
N LYS A 146 -8.25 12.04 4.24
CA LYS A 146 -7.84 13.27 4.93
C LYS A 146 -8.29 14.53 4.18
N LYS A 147 -8.15 14.55 2.85
CA LYS A 147 -8.62 15.68 2.01
C LYS A 147 -10.15 15.78 2.00
N PHE A 148 -10.84 14.65 1.92
CA PHE A 148 -12.30 14.55 1.91
C PHE A 148 -12.94 15.07 3.21
N ILE A 149 -12.38 14.73 4.38
CA ILE A 149 -12.89 15.26 5.65
C ILE A 149 -12.61 16.76 5.79
N SER A 150 -11.49 17.23 5.23
CA SER A 150 -11.13 18.65 5.26
C SER A 150 -12.07 19.49 4.40
N ASN A 151 -12.57 18.93 3.30
CA ASN A 151 -13.54 19.56 2.42
C ASN A 151 -14.42 18.51 1.76
N PHE A 152 -15.73 18.52 2.06
CA PHE A 152 -16.73 17.62 1.49
C PHE A 152 -17.10 18.01 0.05
N SER A 153 -16.12 17.99 -0.84
CA SER A 153 -16.27 18.24 -2.28
C SER A 153 -16.52 16.94 -3.05
N ILE A 154 -17.34 17.02 -4.10
CA ILE A 154 -17.61 15.90 -5.03
C ILE A 154 -16.32 15.41 -5.68
N ALA A 155 -15.37 16.29 -5.98
CA ALA A 155 -14.08 15.90 -6.54
C ALA A 155 -13.28 15.00 -5.58
N TYR A 156 -13.27 15.32 -4.28
CA TYR A 156 -12.61 14.48 -3.29
C TYR A 156 -13.38 13.19 -3.01
N ALA A 157 -14.71 13.20 -3.12
CA ALA A 157 -15.51 11.98 -3.08
C ALA A 157 -15.15 11.02 -4.22
N PHE A 158 -14.98 11.54 -5.44
CA PHE A 158 -14.59 10.75 -6.60
C PHE A 158 -13.18 10.16 -6.44
N LEU A 159 -12.20 10.97 -6.01
CA LEU A 159 -10.84 10.49 -5.72
C LEU A 159 -10.83 9.43 -4.60
N LEU A 160 -11.62 9.64 -3.55
CA LEU A 160 -11.78 8.65 -2.48
C LEU A 160 -12.35 7.35 -3.02
N GLY A 161 -13.41 7.41 -3.86
CA GLY A 161 -14.00 6.24 -4.49
C GLY A 161 -13.03 5.46 -5.38
N ILE A 162 -12.20 6.15 -6.18
CA ILE A 162 -11.11 5.52 -6.94
C ILE A 162 -10.11 4.84 -6.00
N GLY A 163 -9.66 5.53 -4.96
CA GLY A 163 -8.74 4.95 -3.98
C GLY A 163 -9.31 3.71 -3.29
N THR A 164 -10.60 3.73 -2.96
CA THR A 164 -11.34 2.59 -2.39
C THR A 164 -11.42 1.42 -3.38
N ALA A 165 -11.73 1.65 -4.65
CA ALA A 165 -11.75 0.59 -5.65
C ALA A 165 -10.37 -0.06 -5.81
N LEU A 166 -9.31 0.75 -5.96
CA LEU A 166 -7.94 0.25 -6.12
C LEU A 166 -7.45 -0.53 -4.88
N LEU A 167 -7.87 -0.10 -3.69
CA LEU A 167 -7.64 -0.83 -2.45
C LEU A 167 -8.30 -2.22 -2.47
N LEU A 168 -9.56 -2.31 -2.90
CA LEU A 168 -10.29 -3.58 -3.04
C LEU A 168 -9.69 -4.48 -4.12
N TYR A 169 -9.21 -3.90 -5.23
CA TYR A 169 -8.47 -4.64 -6.27
C TYR A 169 -7.13 -5.20 -5.80
N SER A 170 -6.60 -4.74 -4.67
CA SER A 170 -5.31 -5.21 -4.14
C SER A 170 -5.46 -6.47 -3.31
N LYS A 171 -6.36 -6.45 -2.33
CA LYS A 171 -6.64 -7.58 -1.44
C LYS A 171 -7.97 -7.37 -0.74
N TYR A 172 -8.73 -8.44 -0.50
CA TYR A 172 -10.04 -8.36 0.15
C TYR A 172 -10.01 -7.79 1.58
N HIS A 173 -8.84 -7.85 2.24
CA HIS A 173 -8.59 -7.19 3.54
C HIS A 173 -8.82 -5.67 3.48
N GLY A 174 -8.79 -5.05 2.30
CA GLY A 174 -9.19 -3.66 2.09
C GLY A 174 -10.60 -3.34 2.59
N VAL A 175 -11.52 -4.32 2.58
CA VAL A 175 -12.89 -4.16 3.12
C VAL A 175 -12.85 -3.80 4.61
N LEU A 176 -11.95 -4.41 5.38
CA LEU A 176 -11.81 -4.14 6.82
C LEU A 176 -11.34 -2.70 7.06
N ILE A 177 -10.40 -2.21 6.26
CA ILE A 177 -9.89 -0.83 6.34
C ILE A 177 -11.03 0.16 6.08
N ILE A 178 -11.84 -0.09 5.05
CA ILE A 178 -12.99 0.76 4.72
C ILE A 178 -14.02 0.73 5.85
N LEU A 179 -14.38 -0.48 6.32
CA LEU A 179 -15.36 -0.67 7.38
C LEU A 179 -14.95 0.05 8.67
N PHE A 180 -13.74 -0.18 9.16
CA PHE A 180 -13.27 0.46 10.40
C PHE A 180 -13.10 1.98 10.25
N THR A 181 -12.79 2.47 9.05
CA THR A 181 -12.77 3.93 8.78
C THR A 181 -14.17 4.55 8.90
N LEU A 182 -15.19 3.90 8.34
CA LEU A 182 -16.58 4.35 8.45
C LEU A 182 -17.11 4.26 9.89
N LEU A 183 -16.80 3.17 10.59
CA LEU A 183 -17.18 2.98 12.00
C LEU A 183 -16.49 3.98 12.93
N SER A 184 -15.23 4.32 12.66
CA SER A 184 -14.50 5.33 13.43
C SER A 184 -15.09 6.73 13.28
N ASN A 185 -15.85 7.01 12.21
CA ASN A 185 -16.43 8.31 11.94
C ASN A 185 -17.86 8.19 11.39
N ILE A 186 -18.78 7.78 12.26
CA ILE A 186 -20.21 7.55 11.94
C ILE A 186 -20.88 8.79 11.32
N LYS A 187 -20.36 10.00 11.58
CA LYS A 187 -20.87 11.24 10.97
C LYS A 187 -20.76 11.23 9.43
N LEU A 188 -19.89 10.40 8.84
CA LEU A 188 -19.77 10.26 7.39
C LEU A 188 -21.06 9.79 6.73
N PHE A 189 -21.89 8.99 7.41
CA PHE A 189 -23.19 8.54 6.89
C PHE A 189 -24.20 9.69 6.72
N THR A 190 -23.98 10.85 7.35
CA THR A 190 -24.84 12.02 7.16
C THR A 190 -24.51 12.80 5.87
N LYS A 191 -23.38 12.50 5.22
CA LYS A 191 -22.88 13.27 4.09
C LYS A 191 -23.17 12.52 2.80
N TYR A 192 -23.98 13.12 1.92
CA TYR A 192 -24.33 12.53 0.62
C TYR A 192 -23.09 12.22 -0.23
N GLN A 193 -22.03 13.02 -0.09
CA GLN A 193 -20.76 12.82 -0.80
C GLN A 193 -20.09 11.48 -0.47
N THR A 194 -20.28 10.95 0.75
CA THR A 194 -19.76 9.63 1.13
C THR A 194 -20.41 8.53 0.28
N TYR A 195 -21.70 8.66 -0.02
CA TYR A 195 -22.41 7.72 -0.88
C TYR A 195 -21.93 7.81 -2.33
N ILE A 196 -21.60 9.01 -2.81
CA ILE A 196 -20.96 9.20 -4.12
C ILE A 196 -19.64 8.43 -4.19
N ALA A 197 -18.79 8.54 -3.18
CA ALA A 197 -17.54 7.79 -3.12
C ALA A 197 -17.78 6.27 -3.13
N GLY A 198 -18.78 5.79 -2.39
CA GLY A 198 -19.19 4.38 -2.37
C GLY A 198 -19.70 3.87 -3.73
N VAL A 199 -20.57 4.65 -4.38
CA VAL A 199 -21.09 4.31 -5.73
C VAL A 199 -19.95 4.27 -6.75
N VAL A 200 -19.07 5.26 -6.74
CA VAL A 200 -17.89 5.28 -7.63
C VAL A 200 -17.01 4.05 -7.39
N ALA A 201 -16.75 3.71 -6.13
CA ALA A 201 -15.96 2.53 -5.79
C ALA A 201 -16.60 1.24 -6.29
N LEU A 202 -17.91 1.07 -6.08
CA LEU A 202 -18.67 -0.11 -6.54
C LEU A 202 -18.68 -0.21 -8.06
N LEU A 203 -18.93 0.89 -8.77
CA LEU A 203 -18.93 0.92 -10.23
C LEU A 203 -17.56 0.50 -10.79
N LEU A 204 -16.47 1.03 -10.21
CA LEU A 204 -15.11 0.67 -10.64
C LEU A 204 -14.74 -0.76 -10.27
N PHE A 205 -15.25 -1.29 -9.16
CA PHE A 205 -15.01 -2.67 -8.72
C PHE A 205 -15.97 -3.69 -9.36
N THR A 206 -16.97 -3.22 -10.12
CA THR A 206 -17.99 -4.07 -10.77
C THR A 206 -17.40 -5.15 -11.69
N PRO A 207 -16.36 -4.89 -12.51
CA PRO A 207 -15.76 -5.93 -13.36
C PRO A 207 -15.27 -7.15 -12.57
N HIS A 208 -14.64 -6.92 -11.40
CA HIS A 208 -14.23 -8.01 -10.51
C HIS A 208 -15.43 -8.78 -9.95
N LEU A 209 -16.46 -8.08 -9.48
CA LEU A 209 -17.67 -8.72 -8.96
C LEU A 209 -18.40 -9.54 -10.03
N TRP A 210 -18.45 -9.04 -11.25
CA TRP A 210 -19.02 -9.75 -12.39
C TRP A 210 -18.22 -11.03 -12.70
N TRP A 211 -16.89 -10.92 -12.69
CA TRP A 211 -16.01 -12.08 -12.86
C TRP A 211 -16.23 -13.13 -11.76
N GLN A 212 -16.32 -12.71 -10.49
CA GLN A 212 -16.61 -13.60 -9.37
C GLN A 212 -17.96 -14.32 -9.55
N CYS A 213 -18.98 -13.61 -10.00
CA CYS A 213 -20.29 -14.19 -10.22
C CYS A 213 -20.28 -15.27 -11.32
N GLN A 214 -19.45 -15.11 -12.36
CA GLN A 214 -19.28 -16.11 -13.42
C GLN A 214 -18.47 -17.34 -12.96
N HIS A 215 -17.70 -17.23 -11.89
CA HIS A 215 -16.82 -18.27 -11.37
C HIS A 215 -17.31 -18.78 -9.99
N ASP A 216 -18.61 -18.76 -9.74
CA ASP A 216 -19.24 -19.28 -8.52
C ASP A 216 -18.63 -18.76 -7.20
N TRP A 217 -18.16 -17.50 -7.22
CA TRP A 217 -17.52 -16.84 -6.07
C TRP A 217 -16.31 -17.59 -5.52
N VAL A 218 -15.53 -18.23 -6.41
CA VAL A 218 -14.41 -19.11 -6.05
C VAL A 218 -13.47 -18.48 -5.01
N SER A 219 -13.13 -17.19 -5.13
CA SER A 219 -12.20 -16.57 -4.19
C SER A 219 -12.77 -16.34 -2.81
N PHE A 220 -14.04 -15.97 -2.73
CA PHE A 220 -14.70 -15.83 -1.43
C PHE A 220 -14.88 -17.18 -0.76
N ARG A 221 -15.17 -18.23 -1.53
CA ARG A 221 -15.26 -19.59 -1.01
C ARG A 221 -13.93 -20.05 -0.43
N TYR A 222 -12.84 -19.80 -1.15
CA TYR A 222 -11.50 -20.09 -0.69
C TYR A 222 -11.21 -19.42 0.66
N GLN A 223 -11.45 -18.11 0.74
CA GLN A 223 -11.13 -17.32 1.94
C GLN A 223 -11.99 -17.64 3.17
N LEU A 224 -13.26 -17.98 2.96
CA LEU A 224 -14.22 -18.20 4.04
C LEU A 224 -14.31 -19.66 4.49
N PHE A 225 -14.15 -20.61 3.56
CA PHE A 225 -14.46 -22.03 3.82
C PHE A 225 -13.26 -22.95 3.63
N GLU A 226 -12.41 -22.71 2.63
CA GLU A 226 -11.41 -23.70 2.19
C GLU A 226 -9.98 -23.42 2.70
N ASN A 227 -9.78 -22.35 3.48
CA ASN A 227 -8.53 -22.07 4.23
C ASN A 227 -8.19 -23.12 5.33
N LYS A 228 -8.85 -24.29 5.35
CA LYS A 228 -8.70 -25.34 6.36
C LYS A 228 -8.01 -26.61 5.86
N VAL A 229 -7.32 -26.56 4.72
CA VAL A 229 -6.50 -27.67 4.23
C VAL A 229 -5.03 -27.36 4.42
#